data_AF-A0AAV0WLH5-F1
#
_entry.id   AF-A0AAV0WLH5-F1
#
_cell.length_a   1.000
_cell.length_b   1.000
_cell.length_c   1.000
_cell.angle_alpha   90.00
_cell.angle_beta   90.00
_cell.angle_gamma   90.00
#
_symmetry.space_group_name_H-M   'P 1'
#
loop_
_entity.id
_entity.type
_entity.pdbx_description
1 polymer ?
#
loop_
_entity_poly.entity_id
_entity_poly.type
_entity_poly.pdbx_seq_one_letter_code
_entity_poly.pdbx_strand_id
1 'polypeptide(L)'
;MYIPYLDSIISSLNNRFNENSETQFKLCWLLPNEMVKLQKNEYINILQNIENHFKIPNIKVNGLIWYDYWQLKSQSFINDKMVDYKKLLNECELFPAVKKGIMIYITLPPTTCTVERSFSTLRRVKTWTRSTMSEDRLDGLCMINVHREKMYDKKDEYIEQVINIFGVKNRNLQFLFVN
;
A
#
# COMPACT_ATOMS: atom_id res chain seq x y z
N MET A 1 -4.17 18.11 -19.38
CA MET A 1 -4.91 17.86 -18.12
C MET A 1 -3.93 17.16 -17.20
N TYR A 2 -3.37 17.86 -16.22
CA TYR A 2 -2.33 17.32 -15.32
C TYR A 2 -2.88 17.45 -13.91
N ILE A 3 -3.18 16.32 -13.28
CA ILE A 3 -3.70 16.30 -11.92
C ILE A 3 -2.67 15.51 -11.10
N PRO A 4 -1.73 16.20 -10.43
CA PRO A 4 -0.61 15.58 -9.70
C PRO A 4 -1.06 14.43 -8.79
N TYR A 5 -2.21 14.57 -8.14
CA TYR A 5 -2.79 13.53 -7.30
C TYR A 5 -3.18 12.26 -8.08
N LEU A 6 -3.85 12.41 -9.22
CA LEU A 6 -4.22 11.27 -10.07
C LEU A 6 -2.98 10.61 -10.66
N ASP A 7 -2.03 11.41 -11.13
CA ASP A 7 -0.77 10.91 -11.68
C ASP A 7 0.06 10.19 -10.61
N SER A 8 0.02 10.64 -9.35
CA SER A 8 0.62 9.95 -8.21
C SER A 8 -0.03 8.59 -7.94
N ILE A 9 -1.36 8.50 -7.99
CA ILE A 9 -2.09 7.22 -7.86
C ILE A 9 -1.77 6.29 -9.02
N ILE A 10 -1.79 6.79 -10.26
CA ILE A 10 -1.51 6.04 -11.47
C ILE A 10 -0.05 5.54 -11.45
N SER A 11 0.91 6.40 -11.09
CA SER A 11 2.31 6.02 -10.93
C SER A 11 2.49 4.95 -9.86
N SER A 12 1.80 5.08 -8.72
CA SER A 12 1.83 4.09 -7.64
C SER A 12 1.26 2.74 -8.09
N LEU A 13 0.17 2.74 -8.87
CA LEU A 13 -0.42 1.54 -9.46
C LEU A 13 0.52 0.90 -10.49
N ASN A 14 1.08 1.71 -11.39
CA ASN A 14 1.99 1.22 -12.43
C ASN A 14 3.27 0.65 -11.82
N ASN A 15 3.86 1.31 -10.82
CA ASN A 15 5.02 0.78 -10.09
C ASN A 15 4.68 -0.53 -9.37
N ARG A 16 3.44 -0.67 -8.88
CA ARG A 16 2.97 -1.85 -8.17
C ARG A 16 2.66 -3.04 -9.06
N PHE A 17 2.13 -2.84 -10.26
CA PHE A 17 1.74 -3.91 -11.19
C PHE A 17 2.68 -4.04 -12.39
N ASN A 18 3.87 -3.43 -12.32
CA ASN A 18 4.89 -3.57 -13.35
C ASN A 18 5.32 -5.03 -13.52
N GLU A 19 5.93 -5.41 -14.64
CA GLU A 19 6.37 -6.80 -14.90
C GLU A 19 7.29 -7.35 -13.77
N ASN A 20 8.12 -6.49 -13.17
CA ASN A 20 8.96 -6.83 -12.02
C ASN A 20 8.17 -7.17 -10.73
N SER A 21 6.92 -6.70 -10.60
CA SER A 21 6.07 -6.95 -9.44
C SER A 21 5.56 -8.38 -9.35
N GLU A 22 5.62 -9.16 -10.44
CA GLU A 22 5.27 -10.57 -10.45
C GLU A 22 6.09 -11.34 -9.38
N THR A 23 7.35 -10.95 -9.16
CA THR A 23 8.22 -11.49 -8.12
C THR A 23 7.72 -11.22 -6.69
N GLN A 24 7.00 -10.12 -6.48
CA GLN A 24 6.39 -9.77 -5.20
C GLN A 24 5.17 -10.65 -4.91
N PHE A 25 4.38 -10.97 -5.94
CA PHE A 25 3.28 -11.93 -5.83
C PHE A 25 3.78 -13.37 -5.69
N LYS A 26 4.97 -13.70 -6.20
CA LYS A 26 5.62 -15.01 -5.97
C LYS A 26 5.94 -15.29 -4.48
N LEU A 27 5.89 -14.29 -3.59
CA LEU A 27 5.94 -14.52 -2.14
C LEU A 27 4.75 -15.36 -1.62
N CYS A 28 3.63 -15.42 -2.36
CA CYS A 28 2.49 -16.27 -2.04
C CYS A 28 2.89 -17.76 -1.94
N TRP A 29 3.91 -18.18 -2.70
CA TRP A 29 4.40 -19.56 -2.70
C TRP A 29 5.14 -19.95 -1.39
N LEU A 30 5.43 -19.00 -0.50
CA LEU A 30 5.90 -19.29 0.87
C LEU A 30 4.77 -19.82 1.77
N LEU A 31 3.51 -19.66 1.38
CA LEU A 31 2.36 -20.15 2.13
C LEU A 31 2.25 -21.69 1.99
N PRO A 32 1.99 -22.41 3.10
CA PRO A 32 1.90 -23.87 3.07
C PRO A 32 0.90 -24.42 2.04
N ASN A 33 -0.26 -23.79 1.88
CA ASN A 33 -1.30 -24.23 0.94
C ASN A 33 -0.87 -24.20 -0.52
N GLU A 34 -0.05 -23.21 -0.91
CA GLU A 34 0.45 -23.08 -2.28
C GLU A 34 1.74 -23.89 -2.47
N MET A 35 2.55 -23.99 -1.42
CA MET A 35 3.81 -24.72 -1.43
C MET A 35 3.62 -26.23 -1.62
N VAL A 36 2.57 -26.82 -1.04
CA VAL A 36 2.26 -28.26 -1.18
C VAL A 36 1.93 -28.64 -2.63
N LYS A 37 1.52 -27.68 -3.47
CA LYS A 37 1.20 -27.92 -4.88
C LYS A 37 2.44 -27.96 -5.79
N LEU A 38 3.59 -27.49 -5.30
CA LEU A 38 4.81 -27.30 -6.10
C LEU A 38 5.80 -28.45 -5.96
N GLN A 39 6.54 -28.71 -7.05
CA GLN A 39 7.72 -29.56 -6.99
C GLN A 39 8.90 -28.83 -6.33
N LYS A 40 9.76 -29.57 -5.63
CA LYS A 40 10.90 -29.00 -4.88
C LYS A 40 11.84 -28.16 -5.76
N ASN A 41 12.07 -28.57 -7.01
CA ASN A 41 12.94 -27.84 -7.95
C ASN A 41 12.36 -26.48 -8.35
N GLU A 42 11.05 -26.40 -8.56
CA GLU A 42 10.36 -25.15 -8.88
C GLU A 42 10.40 -24.18 -7.71
N TYR A 43 10.22 -24.71 -6.49
CA TYR A 43 10.30 -23.93 -5.26
C TYR A 43 11.69 -23.32 -5.03
N ILE A 44 12.77 -24.07 -5.34
CA ILE A 44 14.15 -23.55 -5.26
C ILE A 44 14.36 -22.36 -6.21
N ASN A 45 13.83 -22.44 -7.44
CA ASN A 45 13.93 -21.34 -8.40
C ASN A 45 13.16 -20.09 -7.91
N ILE A 46 12.00 -20.29 -7.28
CA ILE A 46 11.22 -19.20 -6.68
C ILE A 46 11.99 -18.54 -5.52
N LEU A 47 12.62 -19.34 -4.66
CA LEU A 47 13.44 -18.83 -3.56
C LEU A 47 14.65 -18.03 -4.07
N GLN A 48 15.31 -18.46 -5.14
CA GLN A 48 16.40 -17.72 -5.77
C GLN A 48 15.93 -16.38 -6.34
N ASN A 49 14.75 -16.35 -6.96
CA ASN A 49 14.16 -15.10 -7.45
C ASN A 49 13.82 -14.13 -6.30
N ILE A 50 13.29 -14.65 -5.19
CA ILE A 50 13.00 -13.85 -3.98
C ILE A 50 14.29 -13.32 -3.35
N GLU A 51 15.33 -14.15 -3.26
CA GLU A 51 16.64 -13.76 -2.73
C GLU A 51 17.24 -12.60 -3.54
N ASN A 52 17.21 -12.70 -4.86
CA ASN A 52 17.74 -11.66 -5.75
C ASN A 52 16.96 -10.34 -5.65
N HIS A 53 15.62 -10.41 -5.55
CA HIS A 53 14.76 -9.22 -5.54
C HIS A 53 14.72 -8.52 -4.18
N PHE A 54 14.54 -9.28 -3.09
CA PHE A 54 14.35 -8.72 -1.74
C PHE A 54 15.61 -8.70 -0.89
N LYS A 55 16.71 -9.34 -1.36
CA LYS A 55 18.00 -9.43 -0.65
C LYS A 55 17.84 -9.91 0.80
N ILE A 56 16.94 -10.86 1.03
CA ILE A 56 16.69 -11.43 2.34
C ILE A 56 17.77 -12.48 2.61
N PRO A 57 18.60 -12.32 3.66
CA PRO A 57 19.66 -13.27 3.96
C PRO A 57 19.08 -14.63 4.33
N ASN A 58 19.72 -15.71 3.85
CA ASN A 58 19.40 -17.11 4.17
C ASN A 58 17.96 -17.53 3.83
N ILE A 59 17.27 -16.83 2.92
CA ILE A 59 15.90 -17.20 2.53
C ILE A 59 15.86 -18.56 1.83
N LYS A 60 16.91 -18.91 1.06
CA LYS A 60 17.00 -20.20 0.38
C LYS A 60 17.06 -21.38 1.36
N VAL A 61 17.94 -21.30 2.35
CA VAL A 61 18.12 -22.38 3.34
C VAL A 61 16.90 -22.48 4.25
N ASN A 62 16.42 -21.36 4.81
CA ASN A 62 15.24 -21.34 5.66
C ASN A 62 13.98 -21.77 4.90
N GLY A 63 13.84 -21.38 3.64
CA GLY A 63 12.74 -21.79 2.77
C GLY A 63 12.76 -23.28 2.49
N LEU A 64 13.92 -23.89 2.24
CA LEU A 64 14.02 -25.34 2.03
C LEU A 64 13.65 -26.14 3.29
N ILE A 65 14.11 -25.72 4.46
CA ILE A 65 13.75 -26.36 5.74
C ILE A 65 12.26 -26.19 5.99
N TRP A 66 11.70 -25.02 5.68
CA TRP A 66 10.26 -24.77 5.76
C TRP A 66 9.45 -25.68 4.82
N TYR A 67 9.95 -25.90 3.59
CA TYR A 67 9.35 -26.83 2.64
C TYR A 67 9.30 -28.25 3.19
N ASP A 68 10.44 -28.74 3.67
CA ASP A 68 10.54 -30.10 4.22
C ASP A 68 9.69 -30.25 5.49
N TYR A 69 9.62 -29.22 6.36
CA TYR A 69 8.77 -29.19 7.55
C TYR A 69 7.29 -29.34 7.21
N TRP A 70 6.79 -28.61 6.22
CA TRP A 70 5.37 -28.66 5.85
C TRP A 70 4.99 -29.86 5.00
N GLN A 71 5.90 -30.40 4.19
CA GLN A 71 5.74 -31.70 3.54
C GLN A 71 5.46 -32.79 4.56
N LEU A 72 6.17 -32.79 5.70
CA LEU A 72 5.95 -33.75 6.78
C LEU A 72 4.65 -33.49 7.58
N LYS A 73 4.24 -32.22 7.70
CA LYS A 73 3.07 -31.79 8.49
C LYS A 73 1.75 -31.81 7.69
N SER A 74 1.80 -31.95 6.36
CA SER A 74 0.69 -31.72 5.43
C SER A 74 -0.55 -32.59 5.66
N GLN A 75 -0.43 -33.70 6.40
CA GLN A 75 -1.57 -34.55 6.73
C GLN A 75 -2.68 -33.85 7.55
N SER A 76 -2.38 -32.71 8.21
CA SER A 76 -3.29 -32.07 9.19
C SER A 76 -3.85 -30.69 8.81
N PHE A 77 -3.21 -29.95 7.90
CA PHE A 77 -3.51 -28.52 7.67
C PHE A 77 -4.30 -28.23 6.38
N ILE A 78 -4.40 -29.20 5.47
CA ILE A 78 -5.01 -29.01 4.13
C ILE A 78 -6.54 -28.76 4.18
N ASN A 79 -7.19 -29.07 5.30
CA ASN A 79 -8.66 -29.03 5.37
C ASN A 79 -9.25 -27.63 5.66
N ASP A 80 -8.47 -26.66 6.12
CA ASP A 80 -8.97 -25.30 6.32
C ASP A 80 -8.72 -24.43 5.09
N LYS A 81 -9.81 -24.11 4.37
CA LYS A 81 -9.81 -23.20 3.21
C LYS A 81 -9.34 -21.78 3.57
N MET A 82 -9.31 -21.43 4.85
CA MET A 82 -8.97 -20.10 5.33
C MET A 82 -7.63 -20.14 6.07
N VAL A 83 -6.62 -19.49 5.51
CA VAL A 83 -5.30 -19.40 6.12
C VAL A 83 -5.37 -18.48 7.35
N ASP A 84 -5.23 -19.04 8.55
CA ASP A 84 -5.02 -18.22 9.75
C ASP A 84 -3.58 -17.70 9.77
N TYR A 85 -3.41 -16.45 9.32
CA TYR A 85 -2.11 -15.78 9.28
C TYR A 85 -1.48 -15.60 10.67
N LYS A 86 -2.26 -15.55 11.75
CA LYS A 86 -1.70 -15.45 13.11
C LYS A 86 -1.03 -16.76 13.50
N LYS A 87 -1.72 -17.88 13.28
CA LYS A 87 -1.17 -19.23 13.50
C LYS A 87 0.06 -19.48 12.63
N LEU A 88 0.00 -19.09 11.35
CA LEU A 88 1.14 -19.17 10.43
C LEU A 88 2.35 -18.38 10.93
N LEU A 89 2.15 -17.16 11.43
CA LEU A 89 3.22 -16.30 11.91
C LEU A 89 3.91 -16.85 13.16
N ASN A 90 3.16 -17.52 14.04
CA ASN A 90 3.70 -18.21 15.21
C ASN A 90 4.56 -19.41 14.81
N GLU A 91 4.12 -20.20 13.83
CA GLU A 91 4.88 -21.34 13.29
C GLU A 91 6.16 -20.90 12.57
N CYS A 92 6.20 -19.65 12.08
CA CYS A 92 7.38 -19.06 11.44
C CYS A 92 8.40 -18.45 12.42
N GLU A 93 8.19 -18.50 13.75
CA GLU A 93 9.12 -17.89 14.71
C GLU A 93 10.54 -18.47 14.62
N LEU A 94 10.65 -19.77 14.30
CA LEU A 94 11.93 -20.45 14.10
C LEU A 94 12.58 -20.13 12.74
N PHE A 95 11.86 -19.45 11.83
CA PHE A 95 12.29 -19.18 10.46
C PHE A 95 12.21 -17.68 10.14
N PRO A 96 13.13 -16.85 10.67
CA PRO A 96 13.03 -15.39 10.58
C PRO A 96 13.04 -14.85 9.15
N ALA A 97 13.75 -15.51 8.21
CA ALA A 97 13.75 -15.11 6.80
C ALA A 97 12.39 -15.36 6.13
N VAL A 98 11.79 -16.53 6.37
CA VAL A 98 10.47 -16.89 5.84
C VAL A 98 9.38 -16.01 6.45
N LYS A 99 9.45 -15.76 7.77
CA LYS A 99 8.59 -14.81 8.49
C LYS A 99 8.61 -13.44 7.84
N LYS A 100 9.81 -12.92 7.53
CA LYS A 100 9.97 -11.62 6.86
C LYS A 100 9.34 -11.61 5.46
N GLY A 101 9.53 -12.68 4.68
CA GLY A 101 8.90 -12.82 3.36
C GLY A 101 7.37 -12.85 3.43
N ILE A 102 6.81 -13.60 4.38
CA ILE A 102 5.35 -13.67 4.62
C ILE A 102 4.81 -12.34 5.13
N MET A 103 5.52 -11.63 6.01
CA MET A 103 5.10 -10.29 6.46
C MET A 103 5.07 -9.31 5.29
N ILE A 104 6.08 -9.32 4.42
CA ILE A 104 6.09 -8.49 3.20
C ILE A 104 4.85 -8.81 2.36
N TYR A 105 4.56 -10.09 2.14
CA TYR A 105 3.37 -10.53 1.41
C TYR A 105 2.04 -10.06 2.04
N ILE A 106 1.88 -10.14 3.36
CA ILE A 106 0.67 -9.68 4.04
C ILE A 106 0.55 -8.14 3.99
N THR A 107 1.68 -7.43 4.03
CA THR A 107 1.70 -5.96 3.91
C THR A 107 1.47 -5.47 2.49
N LEU A 108 1.71 -6.30 1.47
CA LEU A 108 1.26 -6.04 0.11
C LEU A 108 -0.27 -6.05 0.13
N PRO A 109 -0.94 -4.89 0.02
CA PRO A 109 -2.37 -4.81 0.30
C PRO A 109 -3.12 -5.67 -0.72
N PRO A 110 -3.80 -6.76 -0.34
CA PRO A 110 -4.35 -7.73 -1.30
C PRO A 110 -5.48 -7.15 -2.14
N THR A 111 -5.99 -5.96 -1.83
CA THR A 111 -7.13 -5.35 -2.52
C THR A 111 -6.93 -3.88 -2.85
N THR A 112 -7.60 -3.48 -3.92
CA THR A 112 -7.83 -2.14 -4.46
C THR A 112 -8.47 -1.16 -3.48
N CYS A 113 -8.72 -1.53 -2.23
CA CYS A 113 -9.59 -0.79 -1.31
C CYS A 113 -9.09 0.64 -0.99
N THR A 114 -7.77 0.85 -0.91
CA THR A 114 -7.19 2.19 -0.74
C THR A 114 -7.37 3.05 -1.99
N VAL A 115 -7.25 2.45 -3.17
CA VAL A 115 -7.44 3.09 -4.47
C VAL A 115 -8.92 3.38 -4.70
N GLU A 116 -9.82 2.47 -4.37
CA GLU A 116 -11.28 2.66 -4.39
C GLU A 116 -11.71 3.75 -3.41
N ARG A 117 -11.16 3.80 -2.19
CA ARG A 117 -11.38 4.89 -1.24
C ARG A 117 -10.88 6.22 -1.81
N SER A 118 -9.75 6.22 -2.52
CA SER A 118 -9.19 7.41 -3.19
C SER A 118 -10.06 7.88 -4.37
N PHE A 119 -10.58 6.96 -5.19
CA PHE A 119 -11.52 7.28 -6.27
C PHE A 119 -12.89 7.71 -5.74
N SER A 120 -13.38 7.08 -4.66
CA SER A 120 -14.63 7.45 -4.00
C SER A 120 -14.55 8.85 -3.38
N THR A 121 -13.43 9.18 -2.74
CA THR A 121 -13.18 10.55 -2.24
C THR A 121 -13.05 11.55 -3.38
N LEU A 122 -12.33 11.23 -4.45
CA LEU A 122 -12.26 12.08 -5.64
C LEU A 122 -13.65 12.30 -6.25
N ARG A 123 -14.48 11.27 -6.34
CA ARG A 123 -15.87 11.36 -6.82
C ARG A 123 -16.74 12.25 -5.91
N ARG A 124 -16.50 12.25 -4.61
CA ARG A 124 -17.17 13.16 -3.66
C ARG A 124 -16.73 14.62 -3.85
N VAL A 125 -15.42 14.86 -4.02
CA VAL A 125 -14.85 16.21 -4.23
C VAL A 125 -15.26 16.77 -5.59
N LYS A 126 -15.22 15.93 -6.64
CA LYS A 126 -15.66 16.23 -8.01
C LYS A 126 -17.15 15.88 -8.17
N THR A 127 -18.00 16.54 -7.39
CA THR A 127 -19.46 16.40 -7.56
C THR A 127 -19.89 17.06 -8.88
N TRP A 128 -20.86 16.46 -9.57
CA TRP A 128 -21.27 16.78 -10.95
C TRP A 128 -21.67 18.26 -11.17
N THR A 129 -22.04 18.97 -10.10
CA THR A 129 -22.41 20.40 -10.11
C THR A 129 -21.23 21.38 -9.97
N ARG A 130 -19.99 20.91 -9.79
CA ARG A 130 -18.74 21.72 -9.71
C ARG A 130 -17.90 21.64 -10.99
N SER A 131 -18.53 21.58 -12.15
CA SER A 131 -17.88 21.46 -13.47
C SER A 131 -17.03 22.67 -13.87
N THR A 132 -17.09 23.78 -13.15
CA THR A 132 -16.27 25.00 -13.37
C THR A 132 -15.04 25.11 -12.46
N MET A 133 -14.73 24.09 -11.66
CA MET A 133 -13.59 24.16 -10.72
C MET A 133 -12.25 23.97 -11.45
N SER A 134 -11.28 24.87 -11.20
CA SER A 134 -9.93 24.75 -11.76
C SER A 134 -9.18 23.52 -11.19
N GLU A 135 -8.24 22.98 -11.99
CA GLU A 135 -7.41 21.82 -11.64
C GLU A 135 -6.66 22.05 -10.32
N ASP A 136 -6.06 23.22 -10.12
CA ASP A 136 -5.31 23.58 -8.90
C ASP A 136 -6.15 23.48 -7.62
N ARG A 137 -7.42 23.92 -7.70
CA ARG A 137 -8.31 23.87 -6.55
C ARG A 137 -8.73 22.42 -6.24
N LEU A 138 -8.89 21.59 -7.27
CA LEU A 138 -9.25 20.18 -7.11
C LEU A 138 -8.10 19.43 -6.45
N ASP A 139 -6.88 19.63 -6.93
CA ASP A 139 -5.69 18.98 -6.40
C ASP A 139 -5.46 19.37 -4.93
N GLY A 140 -5.57 20.67 -4.61
CA GLY A 140 -5.47 21.15 -3.22
C GLY A 140 -6.52 20.54 -2.29
N LEU A 141 -7.78 20.43 -2.72
CA LEU A 141 -8.83 19.80 -1.91
C LEU A 141 -8.63 18.29 -1.76
N CYS A 142 -8.13 17.60 -2.80
CA CYS A 142 -7.77 16.19 -2.70
C CYS A 142 -6.64 15.98 -1.68
N MET A 143 -5.61 16.83 -1.70
CA MET A 143 -4.51 16.69 -0.74
C MET A 143 -4.91 16.94 0.70
N ILE A 144 -5.76 17.93 0.95
CA ILE A 144 -6.30 18.19 2.29
C ILE A 144 -7.13 17.00 2.78
N ASN A 145 -7.92 16.36 1.91
CA ASN A 145 -8.75 15.22 2.30
C ASN A 145 -7.93 13.97 2.64
N VAL A 146 -6.87 13.67 1.86
CA VAL A 146 -6.01 12.50 2.10
C VAL A 146 -5.18 12.67 3.36
N HIS A 147 -4.67 13.88 3.59
CA HIS A 147 -3.85 14.20 4.77
C HIS A 147 -4.65 14.86 5.89
N ARG A 148 -5.95 14.58 5.97
CA ARG A 148 -6.86 15.21 6.94
C ARG A 148 -6.31 15.16 8.38
N GLU A 149 -5.72 14.04 8.79
CA GLU A 149 -5.18 13.85 10.15
C GLU A 149 -4.02 14.82 10.42
N LYS A 150 -3.05 14.90 9.50
CA LYS A 150 -1.95 15.88 9.59
C LYS A 150 -2.43 17.33 9.52
N MET A 151 -3.53 17.58 8.80
CA MET A 151 -4.16 18.92 8.71
C MET A 151 -4.87 19.30 10.01
N TYR A 152 -5.43 18.33 10.74
CA TYR A 152 -6.03 18.57 12.06
C TYR A 152 -4.97 18.87 13.11
N ASP A 153 -3.84 18.15 13.11
CA ASP A 153 -2.76 18.33 14.08
C ASP A 153 -2.11 19.72 14.01
N LYS A 154 -2.08 20.33 12.81
CA LYS A 154 -1.47 21.65 12.56
C LYS A 154 -2.48 22.71 12.11
N LYS A 155 -3.74 22.52 12.48
CA LYS A 155 -4.85 23.34 11.96
C LYS A 155 -4.63 24.84 12.18
N ASP A 156 -4.19 25.23 13.36
CA ASP A 156 -4.04 26.64 13.74
C ASP A 156 -2.92 27.31 12.94
N GLU A 157 -1.78 26.62 12.75
CA GLU A 157 -0.65 27.08 11.93
C GLU A 157 -1.08 27.31 10.46
N TYR A 158 -1.85 26.38 9.89
CA TYR A 158 -2.35 26.53 8.52
C TYR A 158 -3.37 27.66 8.39
N ILE A 159 -4.23 27.86 9.39
CA ILE A 159 -5.20 28.96 9.38
C ILE A 159 -4.48 30.31 9.38
N GLU A 160 -3.45 30.48 10.22
CA GLU A 160 -2.65 31.70 10.25
C GLU A 160 -1.94 31.96 8.91
N GLN A 161 -1.34 30.93 8.31
CA GLN A 161 -0.71 31.04 6.99
C GLN A 161 -1.72 31.49 5.92
N VAL A 162 -2.93 30.92 5.93
CA VAL A 162 -4.00 31.31 5.01
C VAL A 162 -4.40 32.77 5.25
N ILE A 163 -4.60 33.18 6.50
CA ILE A 163 -4.93 34.58 6.85
C ILE A 163 -3.86 35.53 6.34
N ASN A 164 -2.58 35.21 6.53
CA ASN A 164 -1.46 36.01 6.05
C ASN A 164 -1.45 36.14 4.52
N ILE A 165 -1.67 35.04 3.79
CA ILE A 165 -1.75 35.04 2.32
C ILE A 165 -2.93 35.91 1.84
N PHE A 166 -4.09 35.82 2.51
CA PHE A 166 -5.25 36.65 2.21
C PHE A 166 -5.07 38.12 2.62
N GLY A 167 -4.19 38.41 3.59
CA GLY A 167 -3.80 39.75 4.00
C GLY A 167 -2.87 40.45 2.99
N VAL A 168 -2.02 39.68 2.29
CA VAL A 168 -1.09 40.22 1.27
C VAL A 168 -1.81 40.59 -0.03
N LYS A 169 -2.92 39.93 -0.36
CA LYS A 169 -3.70 40.29 -1.56
C LYS A 169 -4.46 41.60 -1.35
N ASN A 170 -4.31 42.53 -2.30
CA ASN A 170 -5.10 43.75 -2.33
C ASN A 170 -6.59 43.41 -2.34
N ARG A 171 -7.31 43.86 -1.31
CA ARG A 171 -8.76 43.64 -1.19
C ARG A 171 -9.47 44.66 -2.07
N ASN A 172 -10.43 44.23 -2.87
CA ASN A 172 -11.26 45.12 -3.70
C ASN A 172 -12.23 45.99 -2.87
N LEU A 173 -12.24 45.87 -1.54
CA LEU A 173 -13.10 46.60 -0.62
C LEU A 173 -12.24 47.31 0.43
N GLN A 174 -12.32 48.64 0.47
CA GLN A 174 -11.75 49.47 1.52
C GLN A 174 -12.70 49.46 2.73
N PHE A 175 -12.22 48.97 3.88
CA PHE A 175 -12.93 49.15 5.14
C PHE A 175 -12.59 50.54 5.66
N LEU A 176 -13.55 51.47 5.56
CA LEU A 176 -13.49 52.75 6.25
C LEU A 176 -13.68 52.46 7.75
N PHE A 177 -12.60 52.46 8.51
CA PHE A 177 -12.68 52.56 9.96
C PHE A 177 -13.01 54.03 10.27
N VAL A 178 -14.28 54.30 10.57
CA VAL A 178 -14.71 55.59 11.10
C VAL A 178 -14.32 55.59 12.58
N ASN A 179 -13.37 56.46 12.93
CA ASN A 179 -13.01 56.79 14.32
C ASN A 179 -14.12 57.58 14.99
#